data_AF-A0A251QY86-F1
#
_entry.id   AF-A0A251QY86-F1
#
_cell.length_a   1.000
_cell.length_b   1.000
_cell.length_c   1.000
_cell.angle_alpha   90.00
_cell.angle_beta   90.00
_cell.angle_gamma   90.00
#
_symmetry.space_group_name_H-M   'P 1'
#
loop_
_entity.id
_entity.type
_entity.pdbx_description
1 polymer ?
#
loop_
_entity_poly.entity_id
_entity_poly.type
_entity_poly.pdbx_seq_one_letter_code
_entity_poly.pdbx_strand_id
1 'polypeptide(L)'
;MEEDPIPSSEPLDLNTIQRQVRELEEIIESCRQDDASELSPSDSDDLIRNCGLLLQSRVEQIVSECSDVGLLEDQEFEAYVGRFEQELNSVEAESTKVSNGIEDLIRTHGEDFNRLGTDLAQLKCSLDFVEEKDLEKAKLGADVDYHKCGKDLLDPMNVNADKFELLELENQIEKNNIILKSLQDLECTLKWLDNTEQIEDAVTGLKVIAFEGNCVRLSLRTYIPKLEDLFSPKKVGDATEPSEVNHELLIELLEGTMGLRNVEEIFIAVVCNKSARQNSSMHHEATSGKK
;
A
#
# COMPACT_ATOMS: atom_id res chain seq x y z
N MET A 1 -33.67 -42.16 38.47
CA MET A 1 -34.29 -40.88 38.10
C MET A 1 -34.05 -39.94 39.24
N GLU A 2 -33.14 -39.00 39.09
CA GLU A 2 -33.25 -37.66 39.65
C GLU A 2 -32.49 -36.80 38.63
N GLU A 3 -33.25 -36.07 37.82
CA GLU A 3 -32.71 -35.04 36.93
C GLU A 3 -32.39 -33.82 37.78
N ASP A 4 -31.14 -33.37 37.74
CA ASP A 4 -30.74 -32.09 38.30
C ASP A 4 -31.49 -30.96 37.58
N PRO A 5 -32.05 -29.98 38.30
CA PRO A 5 -32.75 -28.88 37.66
C PRO A 5 -31.71 -27.98 36.98
N ILE A 6 -31.87 -27.82 35.66
CA ILE A 6 -31.15 -26.83 34.88
C ILE A 6 -31.39 -25.47 35.55
N PRO A 7 -30.34 -24.72 35.95
CA PRO A 7 -30.53 -23.40 36.51
C PRO A 7 -31.14 -22.53 35.41
N SER A 8 -32.38 -22.09 35.66
CA SER A 8 -33.09 -21.11 34.85
C SER A 8 -32.19 -19.88 34.70
N SER A 9 -31.67 -19.65 33.49
CA SER A 9 -31.04 -18.38 33.14
C SER A 9 -32.06 -17.26 33.37
N GLU A 10 -31.67 -16.24 34.13
CA GLU A 10 -32.43 -14.99 34.20
C GLU A 10 -32.71 -14.49 32.78
N PRO A 11 -33.93 -13.98 32.48
CA PRO A 11 -34.20 -13.40 31.19
C PRO A 11 -33.28 -12.20 31.01
N LEU A 12 -32.32 -12.32 30.09
CA LEU A 12 -31.41 -11.24 29.73
C LEU A 12 -32.25 -10.04 29.28
N ASP A 13 -32.14 -8.96 30.05
CA ASP A 13 -32.80 -7.68 29.78
C ASP A 13 -32.32 -7.11 28.43
N LEU A 14 -33.26 -6.71 27.58
CA LEU A 14 -32.99 -6.20 26.23
C LEU A 14 -32.00 -5.02 26.26
N ASN A 15 -32.11 -4.15 27.27
CA ASN A 15 -31.21 -3.02 27.45
C ASN A 15 -29.78 -3.46 27.77
N THR A 16 -29.63 -4.58 28.49
CA THR A 16 -28.32 -5.18 28.78
C THR A 16 -27.66 -5.71 27.52
N ILE A 17 -28.42 -6.38 26.65
CA ILE A 17 -27.93 -6.87 25.34
C ILE A 17 -27.55 -5.69 24.43
N GLN A 18 -28.40 -4.66 24.33
CA GLN A 18 -28.11 -3.45 23.56
C GLN A 18 -26.84 -2.73 24.02
N ARG A 19 -26.61 -2.66 25.33
CA ARG A 19 -25.38 -2.09 25.89
C ARG A 19 -24.15 -2.92 25.50
N GLN A 20 -24.22 -4.24 25.63
CA GLN A 20 -23.11 -5.13 25.28
C GLN A 20 -22.77 -5.08 23.79
N VAL A 21 -23.78 -5.00 22.91
CA VAL A 21 -23.58 -4.82 21.47
C VAL A 21 -22.86 -3.50 21.18
N ARG A 22 -23.26 -2.39 21.82
CA ARG A 22 -22.57 -1.09 21.68
C ARG A 22 -21.13 -1.12 22.18
N GLU A 23 -20.88 -1.75 23.32
CA GLU A 23 -19.52 -1.91 23.87
C GLU A 23 -18.63 -2.72 22.90
N LEU A 24 -19.19 -3.76 22.27
CA LEU A 24 -18.48 -4.54 21.26
C LEU A 24 -18.22 -3.75 19.96
N GLU A 25 -19.16 -2.90 19.53
CA GLU A 25 -18.96 -1.97 18.41
C GLU A 25 -17.82 -0.99 18.69
N GLU A 26 -17.76 -0.43 19.90
CA GLU A 26 -16.72 0.51 20.32
C GLU A 26 -15.33 -0.16 20.33
N ILE A 27 -15.25 -1.40 20.82
CA ILE A 27 -14.01 -2.19 20.79
C ILE A 27 -13.58 -2.46 19.34
N ILE A 28 -14.49 -2.90 18.46
CA ILE A 28 -14.16 -3.17 17.05
C ILE A 28 -13.71 -1.90 16.32
N GLU A 29 -14.35 -0.76 16.56
CA GLU A 29 -13.95 0.52 15.97
C GLU A 29 -12.57 0.96 16.47
N SER A 30 -12.28 0.77 17.75
CA SER A 30 -10.94 1.02 18.31
C SER A 30 -9.87 0.11 17.68
N CYS A 31 -10.18 -1.17 17.46
CA CYS A 31 -9.26 -2.11 16.80
C CYS A 31 -9.03 -1.79 15.31
N ARG A 32 -10.00 -1.17 14.61
CA ARG A 32 -9.82 -0.70 13.22
C ARG A 32 -8.96 0.56 13.14
N GLN A 33 -8.99 1.39 14.16
CA GLN A 33 -8.19 2.63 14.24
C GLN A 33 -6.76 2.34 14.71
N ASP A 34 -6.54 1.19 15.35
CA ASP A 34 -5.22 0.69 15.80
C ASP A 34 -4.32 0.14 14.66
N ASP A 35 -4.69 0.29 13.38
CA ASP A 35 -3.71 0.19 12.28
C ASP A 35 -2.59 1.25 12.42
N ALA A 36 -2.79 2.24 13.29
CA ALA A 36 -1.78 3.16 13.81
C ALA A 36 -1.59 3.04 15.33
N SER A 37 -1.69 1.83 15.90
CA SER A 37 -1.15 1.56 17.24
C SER A 37 0.37 1.63 17.14
N GLU A 38 0.87 2.85 17.09
CA GLU A 38 2.21 3.18 17.46
C GLU A 38 2.40 2.53 18.83
N LEU A 39 3.15 1.42 18.86
CA LEU A 39 3.95 1.09 20.04
C LEU A 39 4.45 2.42 20.57
N SER A 40 4.25 2.69 21.87
CA SER A 40 4.73 3.95 22.42
C SER A 40 6.17 4.13 21.93
N PRO A 41 6.60 5.32 21.44
CA PRO A 41 7.92 5.47 20.81
C PRO A 41 9.05 4.84 21.64
N SER A 42 8.87 4.86 22.97
CA SER A 42 9.70 4.17 23.96
C SER A 42 9.78 2.64 23.81
N ASP A 43 8.66 1.93 23.60
CA ASP A 43 8.62 0.47 23.47
C ASP A 43 9.24 0.00 22.13
N SER A 44 9.04 0.78 21.07
CA SER A 44 9.66 0.54 19.76
C SER A 44 11.18 0.74 19.80
N ASP A 45 11.64 1.83 20.40
CA ASP A 45 13.06 2.13 20.56
C ASP A 45 13.79 1.07 21.39
N ASP A 46 13.15 0.54 22.44
CA ASP A 46 13.70 -0.53 23.27
C ASP A 46 13.77 -1.87 22.52
N LEU A 47 12.77 -2.20 21.70
CA LEU A 47 12.80 -3.39 20.84
C LEU A 47 13.91 -3.30 19.80
N ILE A 48 14.05 -2.16 19.12
CA ILE A 48 15.11 -1.92 18.12
C ILE A 48 16.49 -2.02 18.77
N ARG A 49 16.66 -1.41 19.94
CA ARG A 49 17.92 -1.48 20.71
C ARG A 49 18.25 -2.92 21.10
N ASN A 50 17.27 -3.68 21.61
CA ASN A 50 17.47 -5.07 21.98
C ASN A 50 17.81 -5.95 20.78
N CYS A 51 17.15 -5.73 19.63
CA CYS A 51 17.52 -6.38 18.37
C CYS A 51 18.94 -6.03 17.93
N GLY A 52 19.34 -4.76 18.02
CA GLY A 52 20.69 -4.31 17.73
C GLY A 52 21.74 -4.99 18.62
N LEU A 53 21.49 -5.11 19.92
CA LEU A 53 22.37 -5.80 20.86
C LEU A 53 22.46 -7.31 20.57
N LEU A 54 21.34 -7.95 20.24
CA LEU A 54 21.31 -9.37 19.87
C LEU A 54 22.10 -9.62 18.58
N LEU A 55 21.90 -8.78 17.57
CA LEU A 55 22.64 -8.83 16.30
C LEU A 55 24.14 -8.63 16.54
N GLN A 56 24.51 -7.61 17.32
CA GLN A 56 25.90 -7.34 17.65
C GLN A 56 26.54 -8.55 18.35
N SER A 57 25.90 -9.07 19.40
CA SER A 57 26.39 -10.24 20.14
C SER A 57 26.55 -11.46 19.24
N ARG A 58 25.63 -11.67 18.29
CA ARG A 58 25.73 -12.78 17.33
C ARG A 58 26.83 -12.58 16.31
N VAL A 59 27.02 -11.37 15.79
CA VAL A 59 28.13 -11.05 14.88
C VAL A 59 29.47 -11.27 15.58
N GLU A 60 29.63 -10.80 16.81
CA GLU A 60 30.85 -11.01 17.61
C GLU A 60 31.13 -12.50 17.84
N GLN A 61 30.08 -13.28 18.14
CA GLN A 61 30.20 -14.73 18.29
C GLN A 61 30.65 -15.41 16.99
N ILE A 62 30.04 -15.08 15.85
CA ILE A 62 30.43 -15.64 14.55
C ILE A 62 31.88 -15.29 14.22
N VAL A 63 32.29 -14.04 14.43
CA VAL A 63 33.68 -13.60 14.19
C VAL A 63 34.66 -14.38 15.06
N SER A 64 34.31 -14.65 16.32
CA SER A 64 35.12 -15.48 17.21
C SER A 64 35.21 -16.93 16.73
N GLU A 65 34.07 -17.52 16.35
CA GLU A 65 33.97 -18.92 15.86
C GLU A 65 34.70 -19.11 14.51
N CYS A 66 34.78 -18.07 13.69
CA CYS A 66 35.49 -18.09 12.40
C CYS A 66 36.98 -17.74 12.50
N SER A 67 37.51 -17.38 13.68
CA SER A 67 38.88 -16.85 13.79
C SER A 67 39.99 -17.86 13.44
N ASP A 68 39.74 -19.16 13.65
CA ASP A 68 40.70 -20.24 13.39
C ASP A 68 40.51 -20.89 11.99
N VAL A 69 39.52 -20.45 11.21
CA VAL A 69 39.17 -21.06 9.92
C VAL A 69 40.31 -20.99 8.90
N GLY A 70 41.16 -19.95 8.99
CA GLY A 70 42.35 -19.80 8.15
C GLY A 70 43.50 -20.77 8.45
N LEU A 71 43.38 -21.58 9.52
CA LEU A 71 44.37 -22.59 9.92
C LEU A 71 43.94 -24.02 9.55
N LEU A 72 42.75 -24.21 8.98
CA LEU A 72 42.21 -25.52 8.60
C LEU A 72 42.89 -26.07 7.35
N GLU A 73 43.05 -27.38 7.28
CA GLU A 73 43.44 -28.05 6.04
C GLU A 73 42.28 -28.02 5.02
N ASP A 74 42.59 -28.07 3.72
CA ASP A 74 41.62 -27.91 2.63
C ASP A 74 40.37 -28.81 2.78
N GLN A 75 40.55 -30.05 3.26
CA GLN A 75 39.46 -31.00 3.46
C GLN A 75 38.55 -30.65 4.65
N GLU A 76 39.11 -30.07 5.71
CA GLU A 76 38.38 -29.64 6.90
C GLU A 76 37.66 -28.32 6.65
N PHE A 77 38.26 -27.43 5.85
CA PHE A 77 37.64 -26.20 5.37
C PHE A 77 36.42 -26.49 4.50
N GLU A 78 36.52 -27.41 3.53
CA GLU A 78 35.39 -27.81 2.68
C GLU A 78 34.24 -28.41 3.52
N ALA A 79 34.57 -29.26 4.50
CA ALA A 79 33.58 -29.81 5.42
C ALA A 79 32.94 -28.74 6.32
N TYR A 80 33.66 -27.68 6.67
CA TYR A 80 33.14 -26.54 7.43
C TYR A 80 32.17 -25.70 6.59
N VAL A 81 32.55 -25.35 5.37
CA VAL A 81 31.69 -24.61 4.42
C VAL A 81 30.42 -25.40 4.12
N GLY A 82 30.52 -26.71 3.86
CA GLY A 82 29.35 -27.56 3.61
C GLY A 82 28.38 -27.64 4.78
N ARG A 83 28.85 -27.57 6.04
CA ARG A 83 27.96 -27.46 7.22
C ARG A 83 27.27 -26.10 7.28
N PHE A 84 28.01 -25.02 7.02
CA PHE A 84 27.45 -23.67 6.99
C PHE A 84 26.38 -23.51 5.91
N GLU A 85 26.58 -24.07 4.73
CA GLU A 85 25.56 -24.10 3.67
C GLU A 85 24.31 -24.88 4.11
N GLN A 86 24.47 -26.01 4.79
CA GLN A 86 23.33 -26.76 5.33
C GLN A 86 22.56 -25.98 6.40
N GLU A 87 23.26 -25.34 7.33
CA GLU A 87 22.64 -24.50 8.36
C GLU A 87 21.91 -23.30 7.74
N LEU A 88 22.53 -22.63 6.76
CA LEU A 88 21.92 -21.51 6.04
C LEU A 88 20.63 -21.94 5.33
N ASN A 89 20.68 -23.04 4.58
CA ASN A 89 19.50 -23.60 3.90
C ASN A 89 18.39 -23.97 4.90
N SER A 90 18.76 -24.50 6.07
CA SER A 90 17.81 -24.84 7.14
C SER A 90 17.16 -23.58 7.72
N VAL A 91 17.93 -22.52 7.96
CA VAL A 91 17.43 -21.24 8.47
C VAL A 91 16.53 -20.56 7.45
N GLU A 92 16.90 -20.55 6.17
CA GLU A 92 16.08 -20.00 5.08
C GLU A 92 14.73 -20.73 4.95
N ALA A 93 14.75 -22.07 5.05
CA ALA A 93 13.54 -22.88 5.03
C ALA A 93 12.60 -22.58 6.22
N GLU A 94 13.13 -22.51 7.44
CA GLU A 94 12.30 -22.14 8.60
C GLU A 94 11.86 -20.67 8.56
N SER A 95 12.70 -19.76 8.05
CA SER A 95 12.31 -18.35 7.85
C SER A 95 11.14 -18.24 6.89
N THR A 96 11.17 -18.97 5.77
CA THR A 96 10.06 -19.03 4.80
C THR A 96 8.78 -19.57 5.45
N LYS A 97 8.91 -20.63 6.26
CA LYS A 97 7.78 -21.25 6.97
C LYS A 97 7.17 -20.30 8.01
N VAL A 98 7.99 -19.57 8.77
CA VAL A 98 7.54 -18.55 9.71
C VAL A 98 6.85 -17.41 8.97
N SER A 99 7.44 -16.93 7.87
CA SER A 99 6.85 -15.89 7.03
C SER A 99 5.47 -16.28 6.52
N ASN A 100 5.33 -17.49 5.96
CA ASN A 100 4.04 -18.01 5.51
C ASN A 100 3.04 -18.15 6.67
N GLY A 101 3.49 -18.57 7.85
CA GLY A 101 2.65 -18.66 9.04
C GLY A 101 2.14 -17.30 9.52
N ILE A 102 2.95 -16.24 9.41
CA ILE A 102 2.55 -14.86 9.72
C ILE A 102 1.50 -14.40 8.70
N GLU A 103 1.73 -14.62 7.40
CA GLU A 103 0.77 -14.26 6.35
C GLU A 103 -0.58 -14.96 6.54
N ASP A 104 -0.57 -16.27 6.83
CA ASP A 104 -1.78 -17.04 7.13
C ASP A 104 -2.51 -16.51 8.38
N LEU A 105 -1.77 -16.11 9.41
CA LEU A 105 -2.36 -15.54 10.63
C LEU A 105 -3.00 -14.18 10.36
N ILE A 106 -2.33 -13.29 9.61
CA ILE A 106 -2.86 -11.98 9.21
C ILE A 106 -4.13 -12.17 8.39
N ARG A 107 -4.10 -13.07 7.41
CA ARG A 107 -5.25 -13.39 6.56
C ARG A 107 -6.43 -13.92 7.40
N THR A 108 -6.18 -14.91 8.25
CA THR A 108 -7.20 -15.52 9.11
C THR A 108 -7.78 -14.49 10.09
N HIS A 109 -6.94 -13.67 10.70
CA HIS A 109 -7.37 -12.59 11.58
C HIS A 109 -8.29 -11.61 10.85
N GLY A 110 -7.93 -11.18 9.65
CA GLY A 110 -8.77 -10.30 8.84
C GLY A 110 -10.11 -10.94 8.45
N GLU A 111 -10.11 -12.21 8.04
CA GLU A 111 -11.33 -12.97 7.72
C GLU A 111 -12.26 -13.10 8.94
N ASP A 112 -11.72 -13.48 10.10
CA ASP A 112 -12.47 -13.64 11.35
C ASP A 112 -13.02 -12.30 11.85
N PHE A 113 -12.23 -11.23 11.76
CA PHE A 113 -12.64 -9.89 12.17
C PHE A 113 -13.77 -9.34 11.27
N ASN A 114 -13.69 -9.57 9.96
CA ASN A 114 -14.78 -9.21 9.03
C ASN A 114 -16.06 -10.03 9.29
N ARG A 115 -15.93 -11.33 9.60
CA ARG A 115 -17.07 -12.16 10.00
C ARG A 115 -17.72 -11.62 11.27
N LEU A 116 -16.92 -11.30 12.30
CA LEU A 116 -17.40 -10.71 13.54
C LEU A 116 -18.19 -9.41 13.30
N GLY A 117 -17.67 -8.51 12.45
CA GLY A 117 -18.38 -7.28 12.08
C GLY A 117 -19.72 -7.54 11.39
N THR A 118 -19.79 -8.55 10.52
CA THR A 118 -21.03 -8.94 9.83
C THR A 118 -22.07 -9.51 10.81
N ASP A 119 -21.64 -10.42 11.69
CA ASP A 119 -22.50 -11.03 12.71
C ASP A 119 -23.06 -9.98 13.67
N LEU A 120 -22.23 -9.00 14.06
CA LEU A 120 -22.64 -7.89 14.92
C LEU A 120 -23.67 -6.98 14.23
N ALA A 121 -23.46 -6.64 12.97
CA ALA A 121 -24.43 -5.86 12.18
C ALA A 121 -25.77 -6.59 12.05
N GLN A 122 -25.75 -7.90 11.81
CA GLN A 122 -26.96 -8.72 11.76
C GLN A 122 -27.67 -8.76 13.13
N LEU A 123 -26.92 -8.88 14.21
CA LEU A 123 -27.47 -8.86 15.57
C LEU A 123 -28.15 -7.52 15.87
N LYS A 124 -27.53 -6.40 15.49
CA LYS A 124 -28.09 -5.05 15.64
C LYS A 124 -29.40 -4.88 14.86
N CYS A 125 -29.44 -5.25 13.59
CA CYS A 125 -30.67 -5.23 12.79
C CYS A 125 -31.79 -6.09 13.43
N SER A 126 -31.43 -7.24 14.01
CA SER A 126 -32.39 -8.11 14.70
C SER A 126 -32.93 -7.44 15.98
N LEU A 127 -32.09 -6.69 16.68
CA LEU A 127 -32.43 -5.97 17.90
C LEU A 127 -33.32 -4.76 17.63
N ASP A 128 -33.00 -3.99 16.59
CA ASP A 128 -33.82 -2.87 16.10
C ASP A 128 -35.21 -3.35 15.66
N PHE A 129 -35.29 -4.52 15.02
CA PHE A 129 -36.56 -5.13 14.62
C PHE A 129 -37.42 -5.54 15.84
N VAL A 130 -36.80 -6.05 16.90
CA VAL A 130 -37.52 -6.37 18.15
C VAL A 130 -38.06 -5.09 18.81
N GLU A 131 -37.25 -4.03 18.85
CA GLU A 131 -37.66 -2.72 19.37
C GLU A 131 -38.81 -2.09 18.55
N GLU A 132 -38.76 -2.20 17.22
CA GLU A 132 -39.83 -1.76 16.32
C GLU A 132 -41.13 -2.55 16.55
N LYS A 133 -41.04 -3.88 16.73
CA LYS A 133 -42.23 -4.72 16.99
C LYS A 133 -42.86 -4.44 18.35
N ASP A 134 -42.06 -4.07 19.34
CA ASP A 134 -42.58 -3.64 20.64
C ASP A 134 -43.22 -2.24 20.58
N LEU A 135 -42.71 -1.36 19.72
CA LEU A 135 -43.31 -0.05 19.42
C LEU A 135 -44.60 -0.15 18.59
N GLU A 136 -44.67 -1.06 17.61
CA GLU A 136 -45.83 -1.29 16.75
C GLU A 136 -47.00 -1.90 17.53
N LYS A 137 -46.72 -2.82 18.46
CA LYS A 137 -47.72 -3.31 19.43
C LYS A 137 -48.24 -2.19 20.34
N ALA A 138 -47.43 -1.17 20.63
CA ALA A 138 -47.85 0.01 21.40
C ALA A 138 -48.65 1.02 20.54
N LYS A 139 -48.33 1.16 19.24
CA LYS A 139 -48.98 2.09 18.30
C LYS A 139 -50.29 1.59 17.69
N LEU A 140 -50.51 0.28 17.56
CA LEU A 140 -51.80 -0.26 17.09
C LEU A 140 -52.99 0.06 18.02
N GLY A 141 -52.71 0.66 19.19
CA GLY A 141 -53.71 1.28 20.06
C GLY A 141 -54.11 2.72 19.71
N ALA A 142 -53.50 3.38 18.72
CA ALA A 142 -53.65 4.82 18.46
C ALA A 142 -53.69 5.23 16.96
N ASP A 143 -54.86 5.06 16.34
CA ASP A 143 -55.53 5.99 15.40
C ASP A 143 -55.06 6.19 13.92
N VAL A 144 -56.04 6.65 13.10
CA VAL A 144 -56.26 6.55 11.65
C VAL A 144 -56.39 7.94 10.94
N ASP A 145 -56.12 7.99 9.62
CA ASP A 145 -56.69 8.85 8.52
C ASP A 145 -56.07 10.18 7.95
N TYR A 146 -55.76 10.13 6.63
CA TYR A 146 -56.13 10.98 5.43
C TYR A 146 -55.77 12.51 5.34
N HIS A 147 -55.60 13.23 4.19
CA HIS A 147 -55.39 13.04 2.73
C HIS A 147 -55.26 14.40 1.97
N LYS A 148 -54.34 14.47 0.97
CA LYS A 148 -54.20 15.17 -0.36
C LYS A 148 -55.00 16.43 -0.89
N CYS A 149 -54.34 17.13 -1.86
CA CYS A 149 -54.80 17.80 -3.15
C CYS A 149 -54.65 19.36 -3.22
N GLY A 150 -54.38 20.10 -4.33
CA GLY A 150 -54.38 19.92 -5.80
C GLY A 150 -53.75 21.11 -6.60
N LYS A 151 -53.84 21.13 -7.96
CA LYS A 151 -53.13 21.98 -8.96
C LYS A 151 -54.09 22.75 -9.91
N ASP A 152 -53.65 23.88 -10.51
CA ASP A 152 -54.30 24.63 -11.62
C ASP A 152 -53.32 25.03 -12.77
N LEU A 153 -53.85 25.32 -13.98
CA LEU A 153 -53.19 25.46 -15.31
C LEU A 153 -53.60 26.77 -16.03
N LEU A 154 -52.69 27.47 -16.75
CA LEU A 154 -52.98 28.63 -17.64
C LEU A 154 -52.08 28.71 -18.92
N ASP A 155 -52.56 29.52 -19.88
CA ASP A 155 -52.49 29.54 -21.38
C ASP A 155 -51.14 29.82 -22.14
N PRO A 156 -51.01 29.49 -23.46
CA PRO A 156 -49.78 29.57 -24.26
C PRO A 156 -49.87 30.50 -25.50
N MET A 157 -49.49 31.80 -25.42
CA MET A 157 -49.34 32.62 -26.65
C MET A 157 -48.19 33.64 -26.70
N ASN A 158 -47.28 33.64 -25.71
CA ASN A 158 -46.03 34.46 -25.75
C ASN A 158 -44.77 33.64 -26.10
N VAL A 159 -44.93 32.36 -26.47
CA VAL A 159 -43.90 31.33 -26.26
C VAL A 159 -42.74 31.37 -27.27
N ASN A 160 -42.75 32.23 -28.30
CA ASN A 160 -41.86 32.04 -29.45
C ASN A 160 -40.65 32.99 -29.53
N ALA A 161 -40.77 34.25 -29.09
CA ALA A 161 -39.63 35.17 -29.02
C ALA A 161 -38.75 34.85 -27.80
N ASP A 162 -39.40 34.67 -26.65
CA ASP A 162 -38.79 34.20 -25.41
C ASP A 162 -38.04 32.88 -25.61
N LYS A 163 -38.54 31.99 -26.49
CA LYS A 163 -37.88 30.71 -26.80
C LYS A 163 -36.58 30.86 -27.61
N PHE A 164 -36.48 31.86 -28.47
CA PHE A 164 -35.25 32.11 -29.23
C PHE A 164 -34.17 32.74 -28.34
N GLU A 165 -34.57 33.72 -27.50
CA GLU A 165 -33.69 34.33 -26.49
C GLU A 165 -33.23 33.30 -25.45
N LEU A 166 -34.12 32.38 -25.04
CA LEU A 166 -33.78 31.28 -24.13
C LEU A 166 -32.76 30.31 -24.74
N LEU A 167 -32.89 29.96 -26.02
CA LEU A 167 -31.90 29.13 -26.72
C LEU A 167 -30.55 29.85 -26.89
N GLU A 168 -30.54 31.16 -27.10
CA GLU A 168 -29.31 31.95 -27.18
C GLU A 168 -28.59 32.03 -25.83
N LEU A 169 -29.34 32.25 -24.75
CA LEU A 169 -28.82 32.22 -23.38
C LEU A 169 -28.32 30.82 -23.00
N GLU A 170 -29.03 29.75 -23.38
CA GLU A 170 -28.61 28.37 -23.14
C GLU A 170 -27.29 28.05 -23.85
N ASN A 171 -27.13 28.48 -25.12
CA ASN A 171 -25.88 28.37 -25.86
C ASN A 171 -24.74 29.21 -25.22
N GLN A 172 -25.04 30.39 -24.67
CA GLN A 172 -24.04 31.17 -23.93
C GLN A 172 -23.64 30.50 -22.61
N ILE A 173 -24.59 29.92 -21.89
CA ILE A 173 -24.33 29.15 -20.66
C ILE A 173 -23.46 27.94 -20.98
N GLU A 174 -23.74 27.22 -22.06
CA GLU A 174 -22.94 26.07 -22.50
C GLU A 174 -21.50 26.49 -22.83
N LYS A 175 -21.31 27.57 -23.58
CA LYS A 175 -19.97 28.13 -23.86
C LYS A 175 -19.23 28.54 -22.58
N ASN A 176 -19.91 29.22 -21.67
CA ASN A 176 -19.32 29.64 -20.40
C ASN A 176 -18.95 28.43 -19.54
N ASN A 177 -19.76 27.37 -19.54
CA ASN A 177 -19.45 26.12 -18.84
C ASN A 177 -18.21 25.43 -19.42
N ILE A 178 -18.04 25.42 -20.74
CA ILE A 178 -16.84 24.87 -21.38
C ILE A 178 -15.60 25.68 -20.96
N ILE A 179 -15.68 27.01 -20.98
CA ILE A 179 -14.59 27.89 -20.55
C ILE A 179 -14.26 27.67 -19.08
N LEU A 180 -15.26 27.60 -18.21
CA LEU A 180 -15.08 27.34 -16.79
C LEU A 180 -14.38 26.00 -16.55
N LYS A 181 -14.77 24.96 -17.28
CA LYS A 181 -14.11 23.65 -17.19
C LYS A 181 -12.63 23.72 -17.62
N SER A 182 -12.33 24.40 -18.73
CA SER A 182 -10.95 24.60 -19.17
C SER A 182 -10.11 25.42 -18.18
N LEU A 183 -10.72 26.39 -17.49
CA LEU A 183 -10.05 27.16 -16.44
C LEU A 183 -9.77 26.30 -15.20
N GLN A 184 -10.69 25.42 -14.81
CA GLN A 184 -10.47 24.45 -13.73
C GLN A 184 -9.36 23.45 -14.09
N ASP A 185 -9.36 22.92 -15.31
CA ASP A 185 -8.30 22.02 -15.78
C ASP A 185 -6.92 22.70 -15.75
N LEU A 186 -6.85 23.98 -16.13
CA LEU A 186 -5.64 24.80 -16.04
C LEU A 186 -5.21 25.05 -14.59
N GLU A 187 -6.15 25.36 -13.69
CA GLU A 187 -5.87 25.53 -12.25
C GLU A 187 -5.30 24.25 -11.63
N CYS A 188 -5.88 23.09 -11.97
CA CYS A 188 -5.35 21.78 -11.57
C CYS A 188 -3.92 21.57 -12.08
N THR A 189 -3.65 21.96 -13.33
CA THR A 189 -2.31 21.85 -13.93
C THR A 189 -1.28 22.75 -13.24
N LEU A 190 -1.68 23.97 -12.85
CA LEU A 190 -0.81 24.90 -12.13
C LEU A 190 -0.48 24.38 -10.72
N LYS A 191 -1.48 23.88 -9.97
CA LYS A 191 -1.25 23.24 -8.67
C LYS A 191 -0.32 22.04 -8.77
N TRP A 192 -0.44 21.26 -9.85
CA TRP A 192 0.45 20.13 -10.12
C TRP A 192 1.91 20.58 -10.32
N LEU A 193 2.15 21.68 -11.03
CA LEU A 193 3.49 22.26 -11.20
C LEU A 193 4.04 22.78 -9.87
N ASP A 194 3.25 23.55 -9.12
CA ASP A 194 3.66 24.12 -7.83
C ASP A 194 4.01 23.02 -6.81
N ASN A 195 3.24 21.93 -6.79
CA ASN A 195 3.50 20.79 -5.91
C ASN A 195 4.75 20.01 -6.34
N THR A 196 4.92 19.80 -7.65
CA THR A 196 6.12 19.15 -8.21
C THR A 196 7.38 19.93 -7.83
N GLU A 197 7.39 21.25 -8.01
CA GLU A 197 8.54 22.12 -7.70
C GLU A 197 8.88 22.07 -6.20
N GLN A 198 7.88 22.16 -5.31
CA GLN A 198 8.08 22.06 -3.87
C GLN A 198 8.68 20.72 -3.43
N ILE A 199 8.28 19.63 -4.08
CA ILE A 199 8.80 18.30 -3.78
C ILE A 199 10.24 18.18 -4.32
N GLU A 200 10.50 18.57 -5.57
CA GLU A 200 11.85 18.53 -6.15
C GLU A 200 12.87 19.38 -5.37
N ASP A 201 12.46 20.53 -4.84
CA ASP A 201 13.27 21.37 -3.94
C ASP A 201 13.60 20.66 -2.61
N ALA A 202 12.68 19.84 -2.09
CA ALA A 202 12.85 19.12 -0.84
C ALA A 202 13.68 17.83 -1.00
N VAL A 203 13.59 17.15 -2.15
CA VAL A 203 14.26 15.86 -2.41
C VAL A 203 15.42 16.00 -3.40
N THR A 204 16.57 16.47 -2.91
CA THR A 204 17.78 16.63 -3.75
C THR A 204 18.22 15.32 -4.41
N GLY A 205 18.19 15.27 -5.74
CA GLY A 205 18.64 14.12 -6.54
C GLY A 205 17.54 13.15 -6.97
N LEU A 206 16.32 13.32 -6.49
CA LEU A 206 15.12 12.60 -6.92
C LEU A 206 14.30 13.47 -7.86
N LYS A 207 13.81 12.91 -8.97
CA LYS A 207 12.95 13.61 -9.92
C LYS A 207 11.50 13.17 -9.74
N VAL A 208 10.55 14.10 -9.68
CA VAL A 208 9.13 13.73 -9.70
C VAL A 208 8.74 13.36 -11.14
N ILE A 209 8.22 12.15 -11.33
CA ILE A 209 7.81 11.64 -12.65
C ILE A 209 6.30 11.55 -12.82
N ALA A 210 5.54 11.46 -11.72
CA ALA A 210 4.10 11.64 -11.72
C ALA A 210 3.60 12.09 -10.35
N PHE A 211 2.48 12.80 -10.34
CA PHE A 211 1.76 13.18 -9.13
C PHE A 211 0.27 13.09 -9.44
N GLU A 212 -0.39 12.05 -8.94
CA GLU A 212 -1.78 11.72 -9.26
C GLU A 212 -2.56 11.43 -7.98
N GLY A 213 -3.59 12.24 -7.71
CA GLY A 213 -4.30 12.20 -6.44
C GLY A 213 -3.36 12.49 -5.28
N ASN A 214 -3.28 11.54 -4.33
CA ASN A 214 -2.38 11.62 -3.17
C ASN A 214 -1.06 10.85 -3.40
N CYS A 215 -0.80 10.35 -4.60
CA CYS A 215 0.37 9.53 -4.88
C CYS A 215 1.44 10.30 -5.65
N VAL A 216 2.68 10.26 -5.17
CA VAL A 216 3.88 10.82 -5.80
C VAL A 216 4.74 9.69 -6.33
N ARG A 217 5.05 9.71 -7.62
CA ARG A 217 6.07 8.84 -8.21
C ARG A 217 7.36 9.60 -8.40
N LEU A 218 8.43 9.11 -7.81
CA LEU A 218 9.78 9.64 -7.87
C LEU A 218 10.69 8.71 -8.65
N SER A 219 11.71 9.27 -9.28
CA SER A 219 12.76 8.53 -9.97
C SER A 219 14.13 8.94 -9.45
N LEU A 220 14.94 7.97 -9.08
CA LEU A 220 16.35 8.13 -8.72
C LEU A 220 17.23 7.47 -9.79
N ARG A 221 18.13 8.23 -10.39
CA ARG A 221 19.14 7.67 -11.30
C ARG A 221 20.43 7.44 -10.54
N THR A 222 20.84 6.18 -10.41
CA THR A 222 22.10 5.78 -9.79
C THR A 222 23.01 5.13 -10.83
N TYR A 223 24.31 5.07 -10.54
CA TYR A 223 25.30 4.39 -11.38
C TYR A 223 25.64 3.03 -10.78
N ILE A 224 25.70 2.00 -11.62
CA ILE A 224 26.20 0.68 -11.21
C ILE A 224 27.71 0.79 -11.05
N PRO A 225 28.26 0.55 -9.84
CA PRO A 225 29.70 0.47 -9.66
C PRO A 225 30.23 -0.73 -10.46
N LYS A 226 31.12 -0.49 -11.42
CA LYS A 226 31.78 -1.59 -12.12
C LYS A 226 32.81 -2.20 -11.18
N LEU A 227 32.80 -3.52 -11.04
CA LEU A 227 33.81 -4.28 -10.29
C LEU A 227 35.23 -3.96 -10.78
N GLU A 228 35.41 -3.68 -12.07
CA GLU A 228 36.68 -3.28 -12.68
C GLU A 228 37.24 -1.94 -12.16
N ASP A 229 36.37 -1.02 -11.71
CA ASP A 229 36.75 0.30 -11.18
C ASP A 229 37.22 0.23 -9.71
N LEU A 230 36.82 -0.80 -8.96
CA LEU A 230 37.25 -1.04 -7.58
C LEU A 230 38.64 -1.70 -7.50
N PHE A 231 39.01 -2.47 -8.53
CA PHE A 231 40.24 -3.26 -8.54
C PHE A 231 41.34 -2.74 -9.48
N SER A 232 41.11 -1.64 -10.23
CA SER A 232 42.14 -1.08 -11.12
C SER A 232 42.16 0.45 -11.16
N PRO A 233 43.31 1.11 -10.87
CA PRO A 233 43.50 2.51 -11.20
C PRO A 233 43.73 2.61 -12.72
N LYS A 234 42.65 2.90 -13.46
CA LYS A 234 42.55 3.32 -14.88
C LYS A 234 43.76 3.04 -15.78
N LYS A 235 43.60 2.11 -16.74
CA LYS A 235 44.18 2.30 -18.07
C LYS A 235 43.26 3.23 -18.87
N VAL A 236 43.75 4.44 -19.10
CA VAL A 236 43.16 5.46 -19.99
C VAL A 236 42.97 4.83 -21.38
N GLY A 237 41.74 4.61 -21.83
CA GLY A 237 41.53 4.17 -23.21
C GLY A 237 40.12 3.79 -23.63
N ASP A 238 39.28 3.24 -22.76
CA ASP A 238 37.93 2.80 -23.17
C ASP A 238 36.86 3.51 -22.34
N ALA A 239 36.25 4.53 -22.94
CA ALA A 239 35.09 5.20 -22.38
C ALA A 239 33.87 4.28 -22.55
N THR A 240 33.77 3.24 -21.72
CA THR A 240 32.48 2.58 -21.54
C THR A 240 31.64 3.48 -20.64
N GLU A 241 30.54 4.01 -21.18
CA GLU A 241 29.55 4.74 -20.40
C GLU A 241 29.21 3.94 -19.12
N PRO A 242 29.09 4.64 -17.97
CA PRO A 242 28.69 3.99 -16.73
C PRO A 242 27.28 3.41 -16.93
N SER A 243 27.08 2.15 -16.53
CA SER A 243 25.76 1.54 -16.59
C SER A 243 24.90 2.19 -15.51
N GLU A 244 23.73 2.67 -15.87
CA GLU A 244 22.84 3.39 -14.96
C GLU A 244 21.67 2.51 -14.56
N VAL A 245 21.19 2.71 -13.34
CA VAL A 245 19.96 2.12 -12.81
C VAL A 245 19.00 3.26 -12.50
N ASN A 246 17.74 3.11 -12.91
CA ASN A 246 16.68 4.00 -12.48
C ASN A 246 15.86 3.25 -11.42
N HIS A 247 15.80 3.81 -10.22
CA HIS A 247 14.90 3.35 -9.16
C HIS A 247 13.65 4.21 -9.21
N GLU A 248 12.47 3.60 -9.08
CA GLU A 248 11.22 4.33 -8.94
C GLU A 248 10.70 4.15 -7.50
N LEU A 249 10.24 5.23 -6.88
CA LEU A 249 9.59 5.19 -5.57
C LEU A 249 8.19 5.72 -5.72
N LEU A 250 7.21 5.03 -5.12
CA LEU A 250 5.83 5.49 -5.01
C LEU A 250 5.58 5.89 -3.55
N ILE A 251 5.22 7.15 -3.34
CA ILE A 251 4.89 7.69 -2.01
C ILE A 251 3.41 8.03 -2.01
N GLU A 252 2.65 7.48 -1.08
CA GLU A 252 1.27 7.88 -0.81
C GLU A 252 1.26 8.92 0.30
N LEU A 253 0.56 10.02 0.07
CA LEU A 253 0.37 11.13 1.00
C LEU A 253 -1.01 11.04 1.68
N LEU A 254 -1.12 11.61 2.87
CA LEU A 254 -2.37 11.77 3.59
C LEU A 254 -3.23 12.85 2.92
N GLU A 255 -4.50 12.52 2.67
CA GLU A 255 -5.44 13.39 1.97
C GLU A 255 -5.53 14.79 2.62
N GLY A 256 -5.29 15.83 1.83
CA GLY A 256 -5.32 17.23 2.30
C GLY A 256 -4.09 17.70 3.07
N THR A 257 -3.06 16.86 3.23
CA THR A 257 -1.80 17.22 3.91
C THR A 257 -0.57 16.75 3.10
N MET A 258 0.62 17.27 3.43
CA MET A 258 1.90 16.73 2.93
C MET A 258 2.44 15.60 3.84
N GLY A 259 1.59 15.00 4.68
CA GLY A 259 1.97 13.92 5.58
C GLY A 259 2.16 12.61 4.82
N LEU A 260 3.19 11.85 5.17
CA LEU A 260 3.50 10.56 4.54
C LEU A 260 2.56 9.47 5.07
N ARG A 261 1.92 8.72 4.16
CA ARG A 261 1.02 7.61 4.48
C ARG A 261 1.68 6.25 4.24
N ASN A 262 2.31 6.07 3.08
CA ASN A 262 2.98 4.83 2.69
C ASN A 262 4.12 5.11 1.70
N VAL A 263 5.13 4.24 1.66
CA VAL A 263 6.22 4.28 0.67
C VAL A 263 6.47 2.88 0.14
N GLU A 264 6.32 2.71 -1.17
CA GLU A 264 6.65 1.48 -1.88
C GLU A 264 7.86 1.72 -2.80
N GLU A 265 8.91 0.92 -2.62
CA GLU A 265 10.07 0.92 -3.51
C GLU A 265 9.79 0.00 -4.71
N ILE A 266 9.78 0.55 -5.92
CA ILE A 266 9.60 -0.19 -7.17
C ILE A 266 10.96 -0.32 -7.85
N PHE A 267 11.58 -1.50 -7.70
CA PHE A 267 12.85 -1.79 -8.38
C PHE A 267 12.60 -2.12 -9.86
N ILE A 268 12.99 -1.23 -10.77
CA ILE A 268 12.93 -1.48 -12.21
C ILE A 268 14.27 -2.07 -12.68
N ALA A 269 14.18 -3.22 -13.35
CA ALA A 269 15.32 -4.03 -13.79
C ALA A 269 16.27 -3.29 -14.75
N VAL A 270 17.56 -3.60 -14.60
CA VAL A 270 18.69 -3.11 -15.40
C VAL A 270 18.49 -3.40 -16.90
N VAL A 271 18.40 -2.35 -17.73
CA VAL A 271 18.53 -2.49 -19.19
C VAL A 271 20.01 -2.37 -19.56
N CYS A 272 20.71 -3.51 -19.64
CA CYS A 272 22.06 -3.57 -20.19
C CYS A 272 22.01 -3.39 -21.72
N ASN A 273 22.25 -2.17 -22.22
CA ASN A 273 22.51 -1.93 -23.63
C ASN A 273 23.89 -2.51 -24.00
N LYS A 274 23.93 -3.78 -24.44
CA LYS A 274 25.12 -4.32 -25.09
C LYS A 274 25.25 -3.72 -26.49
N SER A 275 26.05 -2.67 -26.62
CA SER A 275 26.56 -2.22 -27.93
C SER A 275 27.44 -3.32 -28.52
N ALA A 276 26.87 -4.10 -29.45
CA ALA A 276 27.62 -5.06 -30.23
C ALA A 276 28.48 -4.33 -31.27
N ARG A 277 29.73 -4.00 -30.92
CA ARG A 277 30.76 -3.68 -31.92
C ARG A 277 31.24 -4.97 -32.57
N GLN A 278 30.59 -5.38 -33.66
CA GLN A 278 31.22 -6.29 -34.63
C GLN A 278 32.18 -5.47 -35.49
N ASN A 279 33.48 -5.74 -35.40
CA ASN A 279 34.39 -5.50 -36.51
C ASN A 279 35.64 -6.39 -36.44
N SER A 280 35.98 -6.92 -37.63
CA SER A 280 37.27 -7.43 -38.08
C SER A 280 37.69 -8.85 -37.65
N SER A 281 37.61 -9.80 -38.59
CA SER A 281 38.81 -10.29 -39.28
C SER A 281 38.46 -11.51 -40.15
N MET A 282 38.24 -11.28 -41.45
CA MET A 282 38.45 -12.31 -42.46
C MET A 282 39.51 -11.78 -43.41
N HIS A 283 40.77 -11.92 -43.00
CA HIS A 283 41.89 -11.79 -43.91
C HIS A 283 41.97 -13.01 -44.81
N HIS A 284 41.87 -12.74 -46.11
CA HIS A 284 42.51 -13.41 -47.23
C HIS A 284 43.35 -14.66 -46.94
N GLU A 285 42.97 -15.78 -47.54
CA GLU A 285 43.98 -16.66 -48.14
C GLU A 285 43.48 -17.14 -49.50
N ALA A 286 44.08 -16.54 -50.53
CA ALA A 286 43.94 -16.94 -51.91
C ALA A 286 45.02 -17.98 -52.23
N THR A 287 44.64 -18.98 -53.03
CA THR A 287 45.45 -19.64 -54.06
C THR A 287 46.72 -20.39 -53.66
N SER A 288 46.67 -21.73 -53.74
CA SER A 288 47.46 -22.57 -54.67
C SER A 288 47.06 -24.04 -54.44
N GLY A 289 46.72 -24.91 -55.40
CA GLY A 289 47.00 -24.89 -56.82
C GLY A 289 47.95 -26.02 -57.23
N LYS A 290 47.39 -27.21 -57.47
CA LYS A 290 47.81 -28.23 -58.45
C LYS A 290 49.08 -29.08 -58.19
N LYS A 291 48.82 -30.39 -58.28
CA LYS A 291 49.62 -31.52 -58.78
C LYS A 291 50.82 -31.99 -57.96
#